data_AF-A0A918M7X8-F1
#
_entry.id   AF-A0A918M7X8-F1
#
_cell.length_a   1.000
_cell.length_b   1.000
_cell.length_c   1.000
_cell.angle_alpha   90.00
_cell.angle_beta   90.00
_cell.angle_gamma   90.00
#
_symmetry.space_group_name_H-M   'P 1'
#
loop_
_entity.id
_entity.type
_entity.pdbx_description
1 polymer ?
#
loop_
_entity_poly.entity_id
_entity_poly.type
_entity_poly.pdbx_seq_one_letter_code
_entity_poly.pdbx_strand_id
1 'polypeptide(L)'
;MSPRNPENTHDTRLPPAVTFTSGAELLMQLGIVESITREGVRHIATSELYAPYWPFGPDKPYPYGKANNALIMATEPFLEFFRTVYKQLGDSSAPETT
;
A
#
# COMPACT_ATOMS: atom_id res chain seq x y z
N MET A 1 -0.42 -9.65 37.97
CA MET A 1 -1.72 -9.75 37.26
C MET A 1 -1.77 -8.67 36.19
N SER A 2 -1.90 -9.08 34.93
CA SER A 2 -2.56 -8.34 33.85
C SER A 2 -2.78 -9.35 32.70
N PRO A 3 -3.96 -9.96 32.58
CA PRO A 3 -4.33 -10.67 31.37
C PRO A 3 -4.94 -9.66 30.41
N ARG A 4 -4.32 -9.42 29.25
CA ARG A 4 -4.98 -8.78 28.10
C ARG A 4 -4.50 -9.40 26.80
N ASN A 5 -5.06 -10.56 26.51
CA ASN A 5 -5.38 -11.01 25.16
C ASN A 5 -6.82 -11.57 25.29
N PRO A 6 -7.80 -11.39 24.38
CA PRO A 6 -7.65 -11.40 22.92
C PRO A 6 -8.77 -10.61 22.17
N GLU A 7 -8.63 -9.31 21.90
CA GLU A 7 -9.66 -8.58 21.14
C GLU A 7 -9.02 -7.65 20.11
N ASN A 8 -8.73 -8.19 18.92
CA ASN A 8 -8.94 -7.42 17.71
C ASN A 8 -10.13 -8.07 17.00
N THR A 9 -11.30 -7.80 17.57
CA THR A 9 -12.56 -7.60 16.85
C THR A 9 -12.28 -7.24 15.40
N HIS A 10 -12.97 -7.90 14.47
CA HIS A 10 -13.02 -7.51 13.06
C HIS A 10 -13.57 -6.08 12.95
N ASP A 11 -12.72 -5.11 13.24
CA ASP A 11 -13.01 -3.71 13.05
C ASP A 11 -12.80 -3.49 11.55
N THR A 12 -13.90 -3.48 10.82
CA THR A 12 -13.95 -3.23 9.37
C THR A 12 -13.39 -1.85 8.99
N ARG A 13 -12.90 -1.06 9.96
CA ARG A 13 -12.24 0.21 9.72
C ARG A 13 -10.78 -0.04 9.31
N LEU A 14 -10.47 0.45 8.10
CA LEU A 14 -9.11 0.49 7.61
C LEU A 14 -8.21 1.22 8.61
N PRO A 15 -6.95 0.75 8.83
CA PRO A 15 -6.01 1.48 9.66
C PRO A 15 -5.80 2.89 9.07
N PRO A 16 -5.57 3.94 9.87
CA PRO A 16 -5.39 5.29 9.35
C PRO A 16 -4.07 5.46 8.57
N ALA A 17 -3.06 4.65 8.89
CA ALA A 17 -1.79 4.62 8.18
C ALA A 17 -1.21 3.20 8.11
N VAL A 18 -0.42 2.95 7.08
CA VAL A 18 0.28 1.68 6.83
C VAL A 18 1.78 1.91 6.63
N THR A 19 2.57 0.92 7.00
CA THR A 19 3.98 0.79 6.54
C THR A 19 4.02 0.08 5.19
N PHE A 20 5.20 -0.03 4.56
CA PHE A 20 5.36 -0.90 3.38
C PHE A 20 5.00 -2.36 3.66
N THR A 21 5.29 -2.87 4.86
CA THR A 21 4.96 -4.24 5.25
C THR A 21 3.46 -4.42 5.44
N SER A 22 2.85 -3.61 6.31
CA SER A 22 1.42 -3.74 6.60
C SER A 22 0.55 -3.30 5.43
N GLY A 23 1.06 -2.45 4.55
CA GLY A 23 0.42 -2.07 3.29
C GLY A 23 0.36 -3.25 2.33
N ALA A 24 1.44 -4.02 2.18
CA ALA A 24 1.45 -5.25 1.37
C ALA A 24 0.41 -6.27 1.87
N GLU A 25 0.39 -6.51 3.18
CA GLU A 25 -0.60 -7.38 3.82
C GLU A 25 -2.04 -6.90 3.58
N LEU A 26 -2.27 -5.59 3.73
CA LEU A 26 -3.59 -4.99 3.51
C LEU A 26 -4.06 -5.11 2.06
N LEU A 27 -3.16 -4.95 1.08
CA LEU A 27 -3.49 -5.11 -0.34
C LEU A 27 -3.96 -6.53 -0.67
N MET A 28 -3.29 -7.55 -0.11
CA MET A 28 -3.67 -8.95 -0.26
C MET A 28 -4.98 -9.26 0.48
N GLN A 29 -5.13 -8.77 1.72
CA GLN A 29 -6.35 -8.96 2.51
C GLN A 29 -7.60 -8.37 1.83
N LEU A 30 -7.45 -7.25 1.12
CA LEU A 30 -8.53 -6.61 0.37
C LEU A 30 -8.70 -7.16 -1.05
N GLY A 31 -7.89 -8.12 -1.48
CA GLY A 31 -7.91 -8.69 -2.84
C GLY A 31 -7.60 -7.66 -3.93
N ILE A 32 -6.85 -6.60 -3.61
CA ILE A 32 -6.48 -5.57 -4.59
C ILE A 32 -5.37 -6.08 -5.51
N VAL A 33 -4.46 -6.88 -4.94
CA VAL A 33 -3.39 -7.59 -5.65
C VAL A 33 -3.41 -9.06 -5.21
N GLU A 34 -3.01 -9.97 -6.12
CA GLU A 34 -2.98 -11.41 -5.83
C GLU A 34 -1.86 -11.77 -4.85
N SER A 35 -0.68 -11.17 -5.02
CA SER A 35 0.48 -11.38 -4.15
C SER A 35 1.45 -10.21 -4.28
N ILE A 36 1.93 -9.69 -3.15
CA ILE A 36 2.98 -8.66 -3.13
C ILE A 36 3.75 -8.72 -1.81
N THR A 37 5.06 -8.45 -1.88
CA THR A 37 5.92 -8.33 -0.70
C THR A 37 6.14 -6.87 -0.31
N ARG A 38 6.64 -6.63 0.91
CA ARG A 38 7.13 -5.32 1.36
C ARG A 38 8.09 -4.69 0.34
N GLU A 39 9.04 -5.48 -0.14
CA GLU A 39 10.03 -5.08 -1.14
C GLU A 39 9.38 -4.76 -2.49
N GLY A 40 8.34 -5.50 -2.87
CA GLY A 40 7.54 -5.23 -4.06
C GLY A 40 6.86 -3.86 -3.99
N VAL A 41 6.20 -3.54 -2.88
CA VAL A 41 5.59 -2.21 -2.67
C VAL A 41 6.66 -1.11 -2.71
N ARG A 42 7.81 -1.34 -2.06
CA ARG A 42 8.93 -0.39 -2.09
C ARG A 42 9.48 -0.21 -3.50
N HIS A 43 9.56 -1.28 -4.28
CA HIS A 43 10.02 -1.24 -5.66
C HIS A 43 9.06 -0.38 -6.51
N ILE A 44 7.75 -0.60 -6.42
CA ILE A 44 6.72 0.20 -7.08
C ILE A 44 6.85 1.69 -6.74
N ALA A 45 7.10 2.02 -5.47
CA ALA A 45 7.29 3.40 -5.04
C ALA A 45 8.50 4.10 -5.71
N THR A 46 9.46 3.34 -6.23
CA THR A 46 10.73 3.84 -6.78
C THR A 46 10.95 3.51 -8.26
N SER A 47 10.14 2.65 -8.86
CA SER A 47 10.35 2.21 -10.24
C SER A 47 9.89 3.27 -11.22
N GLU A 48 10.56 3.36 -12.37
CA GLU A 48 10.31 4.40 -13.37
C GLU A 48 8.86 4.42 -13.87
N LEU A 49 8.22 3.25 -13.94
CA LEU A 49 6.83 3.10 -14.37
C LEU A 49 5.84 3.77 -13.41
N TYR A 50 6.09 3.69 -12.09
CA TYR A 50 5.12 4.06 -11.06
C TYR A 50 5.52 5.30 -10.24
N ALA A 51 6.81 5.59 -10.12
CA ALA A 51 7.34 6.72 -9.36
C ALA A 51 6.75 8.10 -9.75
N PRO A 52 6.44 8.39 -11.04
CA PRO A 52 5.76 9.64 -11.41
C PRO A 52 4.39 9.78 -10.75
N TYR A 53 3.66 8.68 -10.62
CA TYR A 53 2.29 8.63 -10.08
C TYR A 53 2.23 8.30 -8.59
N TRP A 54 3.34 7.82 -8.02
CA TRP A 54 3.40 7.45 -6.61
C TRP A 54 3.06 8.68 -5.74
N PRO A 55 2.06 8.59 -4.84
CA PRO A 55 1.51 9.75 -4.17
C PRO A 55 2.31 10.17 -2.92
N PHE A 56 3.31 9.38 -2.51
CA PHE A 56 4.07 9.62 -1.28
C PHE A 56 5.50 10.09 -1.52
N GLY A 57 5.92 11.16 -0.82
CA GLY A 57 7.26 11.71 -0.94
C GLY A 57 7.39 13.12 -0.38
N PRO A 58 8.62 13.67 -0.31
CA PRO A 58 8.84 15.05 0.15
C PRO A 58 8.20 16.08 -0.78
N ASP A 59 8.15 15.79 -2.09
CA ASP A 59 7.60 16.68 -3.13
C ASP A 59 6.29 16.14 -3.74
N LYS A 60 5.57 15.30 -2.99
CA LYS A 60 4.33 14.65 -3.43
C LYS A 60 3.14 15.12 -2.58
N PRO A 61 1.89 14.91 -3.05
CA PRO A 61 0.70 15.36 -2.33
C PRO A 61 0.60 14.84 -0.89
N TYR A 62 1.16 13.67 -0.61
CA TYR A 62 1.15 13.07 0.72
C TYR A 62 2.58 12.84 1.23
N PRO A 63 2.99 13.44 2.36
CA PRO A 63 4.30 13.17 2.93
C PRO A 63 4.35 11.79 3.57
N TYR A 64 5.55 11.20 3.65
CA TYR A 64 5.77 10.05 4.54
C TYR A 64 5.70 10.51 6.00
N GLY A 65 4.91 9.80 6.80
CA GLY A 65 5.01 9.90 8.25
C GLY A 65 6.12 8.99 8.79
N LYS A 66 6.38 9.09 10.09
CA LYS A 66 7.27 8.17 10.81
C LYS A 66 6.55 7.62 12.04
N ALA A 67 6.56 6.30 12.17
CA ALA A 67 6.18 5.62 13.40
C ALA A 67 7.37 4.78 13.87
N ASN A 68 7.91 5.10 15.05
CA ASN A 68 9.18 4.55 15.53
C ASN A 68 10.29 4.76 14.48
N ASN A 69 10.80 3.68 13.87
CA ASN A 69 11.82 3.69 12.83
C ASN A 69 11.29 3.33 11.42
N ALA A 70 9.97 3.21 11.25
CA ALA A 70 9.34 2.86 9.98
C ALA A 70 8.70 4.07 9.31
N LEU A 71 8.84 4.14 7.98
CA LEU A 71 8.04 5.06 7.17
C LEU A 71 6.59 4.57 7.12
N ILE A 72 5.68 5.49 7.36
CA ILE A 72 4.24 5.25 7.26
C ILE A 72 3.62 6.12 6.17
N MET A 73 2.53 5.62 5.60
CA MET A 73 1.77 6.20 4.51
C MET A 73 0.31 6.25 4.93
N ALA A 74 -0.40 7.32 4.58
CA ALA A 74 -1.84 7.38 4.80
C ALA A 74 -2.53 6.26 3.98
N THR A 75 -3.44 5.52 4.61
CA THR A 75 -3.99 4.29 4.03
C THR A 75 -4.87 4.57 2.82
N GLU A 76 -5.70 5.61 2.87
CA GLU A 76 -6.61 5.95 1.77
C GLU A 76 -5.87 6.23 0.44
N PRO A 77 -4.94 7.19 0.36
CA PRO A 77 -4.20 7.45 -0.88
C PRO A 77 -3.33 6.26 -1.30
N PHE A 78 -2.87 5.45 -0.35
CA PHE A 78 -2.14 4.21 -0.66
C PHE A 78 -3.05 3.22 -1.38
N LEU A 79 -4.23 2.93 -0.86
CA LEU A 79 -5.17 2.01 -1.49
C LEU A 79 -5.71 2.56 -2.81
N GLU A 80 -5.96 3.87 -2.90
CA GLU A 80 -6.44 4.51 -4.12
C GLU A 80 -5.44 4.35 -5.27
N PHE A 81 -4.14 4.55 -5.02
CA PHE A 81 -3.08 4.32 -6.00
C PHE A 81 -3.13 2.88 -6.55
N PHE A 82 -3.25 1.89 -5.67
CA PHE A 82 -3.28 0.49 -6.10
C PHE A 82 -4.58 0.08 -6.81
N ARG A 83 -5.69 0.75 -6.50
CA ARG A 83 -7.00 0.48 -7.15
C ARG A 83 -7.10 1.11 -8.53
N THR A 84 -6.43 2.24 -8.75
CA THR A 84 -6.56 3.02 -9.99
C THR A 84 -5.30 2.89 -10.85
N VAL A 85 -4.21 3.53 -10.44
CA VAL A 85 -2.97 3.65 -11.22
C VAL A 85 -2.29 2.30 -11.42
N TYR A 86 -2.13 1.52 -10.35
CA TYR A 86 -1.40 0.25 -10.43
C TYR A 86 -2.06 -0.73 -11.41
N LYS A 87 -3.39 -0.87 -11.34
CA LYS A 87 -4.17 -1.72 -12.24
C LYS A 87 -4.11 -1.22 -13.68
N GLN A 88 -4.33 0.08 -13.91
CA GLN A 88 -4.31 0.66 -15.26
C GLN A 88 -2.97 0.48 -15.98
N LEU A 89 -1.85 0.73 -15.30
CA LEU A 89 -0.53 0.56 -15.90
C LEU A 89 -0.12 -0.91 -16.02
N GLY A 90 -0.59 -1.77 -15.11
CA GLY A 90 -0.41 -3.22 -15.23
C GLY A 90 -1.13 -3.79 -16.46
N ASP A 91 -2.40 -3.44 -16.65
CA ASP A 91 -3.21 -3.89 -17.79
C ASP A 91 -2.70 -3.33 -19.13
N SER A 92 -2.20 -2.09 -19.15
CA SER A 92 -1.63 -1.47 -20.37
C SER A 92 -0.31 -2.12 -20.84
N SER A 93 0.30 -2.96 -20.00
CA SER A 93 1.53 -3.71 -20.33
C SER A 93 1.26 -5.15 -20.76
N ALA A 94 0.03 -5.64 -20.62
CA ALA A 94 -0.36 -6.93 -21.16
C ALA A 94 -0.68 -6.76 -22.66
N PRO A 95 0.05 -7.42 -23.58
CA PRO A 95 -0.38 -7.45 -24.97
C PRO A 95 -1.74 -8.15 -25.02
N GLU A 96 -2.75 -7.50 -25.61
CA GLU A 96 -3.99 -8.14 -26.04
C GLU A 96 -3.61 -9.41 -26.81
N THR A 97 -3.79 -10.56 -26.17
CA THR A 97 -3.63 -11.84 -26.86
C THR A 97 -4.97 -12.09 -27.55
N THR A 98 -4.91 -11.99 -28.87
CA THR A 98 -5.96 -12.16 -29.88
C THR A 98 -7.04 -13.19 -29.58
#